data_AF-A0A2D7Q5B2-F1
#
_entry.id   AF-A0A2D7Q5B2-F1
#
_cell.length_a   1.000
_cell.length_b   1.000
_cell.length_c   1.000
_cell.angle_alpha   90.00
_cell.angle_beta   90.00
_cell.angle_gamma   90.00
#
_symmetry.space_group_name_H-M   'P 1'
#
loop_
_entity.id
_entity.type
_entity.pdbx_description
1 polymer ?
#
loop_
_entity_poly.entity_id
_entity_poly.type
_entity_poly.pdbx_seq_one_letter_code
_entity_poly.pdbx_strand_id
1 'polypeptide(L)'
;MKQSLVLFLLLPILLLSSGCSVWPKLKEISVQTVEVKRTIPLQNNPRPVDMNEMYFWVVTEQNFEEFKTKFIDKNTEFLFYGISVRDYENLALNMAEIKRYIEQQKEIIIYYEDAITFQQTGKKPKQEDKEVKDNGKVQQ
;
A
#
# COMPACT_ATOMS: atom_id res chain seq x y z
N MET A 1 -26.35 88.81 -21.16
CA MET A 1 -26.01 88.18 -19.86
C MET A 1 -26.48 86.72 -19.71
N LYS A 2 -27.54 86.25 -20.40
CA LYS A 2 -28.02 84.84 -20.28
C LYS A 2 -27.04 83.77 -20.80
N GLN A 3 -26.26 84.05 -21.86
CA GLN A 3 -25.31 83.10 -22.46
C GLN A 3 -24.08 82.80 -21.57
N SER A 4 -23.60 83.79 -20.80
CA SER A 4 -22.44 83.63 -19.90
C SER A 4 -22.78 82.81 -18.65
N LEU A 5 -24.02 82.92 -18.14
CA LEU A 5 -24.47 82.19 -16.97
C LEU A 5 -24.66 80.68 -17.24
N VAL A 6 -25.03 80.31 -18.47
CA VAL A 6 -25.10 78.90 -18.91
C VAL A 6 -23.71 78.28 -18.98
N LEU A 7 -22.70 79.04 -19.45
CA LEU A 7 -21.32 78.56 -19.54
C LEU A 7 -20.70 78.32 -18.16
N PHE A 8 -21.04 79.16 -17.16
CA PHE A 8 -20.56 79.02 -15.78
C PHE A 8 -21.21 77.85 -15.04
N LEU A 9 -22.44 77.47 -15.40
CA LEU A 9 -23.16 76.32 -14.83
C LEU A 9 -22.70 74.98 -15.45
N LEU A 10 -22.23 74.99 -16.70
CA LEU A 10 -21.77 73.80 -17.43
C LEU A 10 -20.36 73.36 -17.02
N LEU A 11 -19.52 74.31 -16.58
CA LEU A 11 -18.14 74.05 -16.15
C LEU A 11 -18.02 73.05 -14.97
N PRO A 12 -18.77 73.20 -13.85
CA PRO A 12 -18.69 72.25 -12.74
C PRO A 12 -19.24 70.86 -13.10
N ILE A 13 -20.22 70.75 -14.00
CA ILE A 13 -20.77 69.47 -14.47
C ILE A 13 -19.73 68.68 -15.27
N LEU A 14 -18.91 69.37 -16.06
CA LEU A 14 -17.83 68.74 -16.83
C LEU A 14 -16.71 68.20 -15.90
N LEU A 15 -16.36 68.97 -14.86
CA LEU A 15 -15.34 68.59 -13.86
C LEU A 15 -15.74 67.38 -13.00
N LEU A 16 -17.03 67.21 -12.69
CA LEU A 16 -17.52 66.07 -11.91
C LEU A 16 -17.54 64.75 -12.71
N SER A 17 -17.60 64.80 -14.04
CA SER A 17 -17.61 63.61 -14.90
C SER A 17 -16.24 62.94 -15.08
N SER A 18 -15.14 63.67 -14.87
CA SER A 18 -13.77 63.16 -15.01
C SER A 18 -13.23 62.38 -13.79
N GLY A 19 -13.98 62.31 -12.70
CA GLY A 19 -13.51 61.77 -11.41
C GLY A 19 -13.63 60.25 -11.22
N CYS A 20 -14.37 59.53 -12.07
CA CYS A 20 -14.65 58.10 -11.84
C CYS A 20 -13.52 57.14 -12.26
N SER A 21 -12.46 57.60 -12.93
CA SER A 21 -11.36 56.73 -13.38
C SER A 21 -10.19 56.60 -12.37
N VAL A 22 -10.27 57.29 -11.23
CA VAL A 22 -9.20 57.30 -10.19
C VAL A 22 -9.56 56.37 -9.03
N TRP A 23 -10.39 55.35 -9.26
CA TRP A 23 -10.48 54.25 -8.31
C TRP A 23 -9.32 53.30 -8.60
N PRO A 24 -8.34 53.14 -7.67
CA PRO A 24 -7.28 52.18 -7.87
C PRO A 24 -7.92 50.81 -8.02
N LYS A 25 -7.76 50.21 -9.21
CA LYS A 25 -8.23 48.88 -9.54
C LYS A 25 -7.79 47.94 -8.41
N LEU A 26 -8.74 47.40 -7.64
CA LEU A 26 -8.42 46.50 -6.53
C LEU A 26 -7.48 45.42 -7.08
N LYS A 27 -6.33 45.25 -6.42
CA LYS A 27 -5.29 44.31 -6.84
C LYS A 27 -5.93 42.94 -7.04
N GLU A 28 -6.01 42.50 -8.29
CA GLU A 28 -6.62 41.22 -8.66
C GLU A 28 -5.77 40.11 -8.02
N ILE A 29 -6.25 39.56 -6.89
CA ILE A 29 -5.57 38.49 -6.18
C ILE A 29 -5.78 37.21 -6.99
N SER A 30 -4.87 36.96 -7.94
CA SER A 30 -4.83 35.72 -8.70
C SER A 30 -4.31 34.60 -7.80
N VAL A 31 -5.24 33.81 -7.27
CA VAL A 31 -4.90 32.63 -6.47
C VAL A 31 -4.39 31.56 -7.43
N GLN A 32 -3.06 31.51 -7.62
CA GLN A 32 -2.41 30.44 -8.36
C GLN A 32 -2.36 29.18 -7.48
N THR A 33 -3.16 28.18 -7.82
CA THR A 33 -3.06 26.86 -7.19
C THR A 33 -1.80 26.16 -7.72
N VAL A 34 -0.75 26.16 -6.91
CA VAL A 34 0.46 25.38 -7.21
C VAL A 34 0.21 23.93 -6.78
N GLU A 35 0.19 23.02 -7.74
CA GLU A 35 0.13 21.58 -7.46
C GLU A 35 1.45 21.11 -6.85
N VAL A 36 1.48 20.98 -5.53
CA VAL A 36 2.63 20.40 -4.82
C VAL A 36 2.51 18.88 -4.87
N LYS A 37 3.35 18.22 -5.68
CA LYS A 37 3.47 16.76 -5.67
C LYS A 37 4.06 16.30 -4.34
N ARG A 38 3.33 15.46 -3.61
CA ARG A 38 3.82 14.86 -2.36
C ARG A 38 4.71 13.65 -2.68
N THR A 39 5.95 13.67 -2.20
CA THR A 39 6.84 12.51 -2.26
C THR A 39 6.54 11.59 -1.08
N ILE A 40 5.83 10.50 -1.35
CA ILE A 40 5.57 9.44 -0.37
C ILE A 40 6.79 8.51 -0.37
N PRO A 41 7.52 8.37 0.75
CA PRO A 41 8.64 7.43 0.81
C PRO A 41 8.12 5.99 0.84
N LEU A 42 8.63 5.16 -0.07
CA LEU A 42 8.36 3.71 -0.05
C LEU A 42 9.12 3.08 1.12
N GLN A 43 8.45 2.17 1.83
CA GLN A 43 9.06 1.43 2.93
C GLN A 43 9.84 0.24 2.38
N ASN A 44 10.89 -0.17 3.08
CA ASN A 44 11.67 -1.32 2.67
C ASN A 44 10.90 -2.61 2.98
N ASN A 45 11.00 -3.60 2.10
CA ASN A 45 10.36 -4.91 2.33
C ASN A 45 10.84 -5.56 3.63
N PRO A 46 9.95 -6.31 4.32
CA PRO A 46 10.34 -7.05 5.51
C PRO A 46 11.40 -8.11 5.17
N ARG A 47 12.14 -8.53 6.20
CA ARG A 47 13.09 -9.64 6.06
C ARG A 47 12.34 -10.88 5.51
N PRO A 48 12.93 -11.62 4.54
CA PRO A 48 12.34 -12.87 4.10
C PRO A 48 12.17 -13.85 5.25
N VAL A 49 11.14 -14.68 5.16
CA VAL A 49 10.89 -15.73 6.15
C VAL A 49 12.00 -16.77 6.02
N ASP A 50 12.62 -17.08 7.16
CA ASP A 50 13.60 -18.16 7.31
C ASP A 50 13.01 -19.19 8.27
N MET A 51 12.84 -20.43 7.82
CA MET A 51 12.14 -21.48 8.57
C MET A 51 13.13 -22.56 8.99
N ASN A 52 13.07 -22.95 10.26
CA ASN A 52 13.86 -24.07 10.76
C ASN A 52 13.35 -25.39 10.18
N GLU A 53 14.28 -26.31 9.94
CA GLU A 53 13.93 -27.68 9.53
C GLU A 53 13.17 -28.40 10.65
N MET A 54 12.11 -29.08 10.25
CA MET A 54 11.16 -29.76 11.12
C MET A 54 10.93 -31.18 10.59
N TYR A 55 11.01 -32.17 11.47
CA TYR A 55 10.73 -33.57 11.13
C TYR A 55 9.52 -34.07 11.91
N PHE A 56 8.54 -34.64 11.20
CA PHE A 56 7.34 -35.21 11.80
C PHE A 56 7.49 -36.73 11.98
N TRP A 57 7.26 -37.20 13.20
CA TRP A 57 7.20 -38.63 13.49
C TRP A 57 5.75 -39.13 13.42
N VAL A 58 5.51 -40.15 12.59
CA VAL A 58 4.21 -40.83 12.54
C VAL A 58 4.29 -42.07 13.43
N VAL A 59 3.61 -42.00 14.58
CA VAL A 59 3.67 -43.02 15.61
C VAL A 59 2.36 -43.81 15.65
N THR A 60 2.49 -45.12 15.63
CA THR A 60 1.41 -46.10 15.73
C THR A 60 1.76 -47.09 16.83
N GLU A 61 0.80 -47.89 17.27
CA GLU A 61 1.05 -48.91 18.31
C GLU A 61 2.15 -49.90 17.88
N GLN A 62 2.20 -50.25 16.59
CA GLN A 62 3.15 -51.23 16.06
C GLN A 62 4.59 -50.73 16.03
N ASN A 63 4.80 -49.41 15.91
CA ASN A 63 6.13 -48.82 15.77
C ASN A 63 6.61 -48.06 17.03
N PHE A 64 5.81 -48.05 18.10
CA PHE A 64 6.07 -47.22 19.28
C PHE A 64 7.41 -47.54 19.96
N GLU A 65 7.75 -48.82 20.12
CA GLU A 65 9.00 -49.24 20.77
C GLU A 65 10.25 -48.85 19.97
N GLU A 66 10.17 -48.99 18.64
CA GLU A 66 11.24 -48.57 17.74
C GLU A 66 11.39 -47.04 17.74
N PHE A 67 10.26 -46.32 17.68
CA PHE A 67 10.23 -44.87 17.79
C PHE A 67 10.87 -44.39 19.08
N LYS A 68 10.48 -44.95 20.23
CA LYS A 68 11.02 -44.57 21.55
C LYS A 68 12.53 -44.71 21.60
N THR A 69 13.06 -45.83 21.09
CA THR A 69 14.50 -46.10 21.06
C THR A 69 15.23 -45.07 20.19
N LYS A 70 14.74 -44.83 18.96
CA LYS A 70 15.34 -43.85 18.02
C LYS A 70 15.20 -42.41 18.52
N PHE A 71 14.11 -42.10 19.21
CA PHE A 71 13.84 -40.76 19.72
C PHE A 71 14.77 -40.41 20.89
N ILE A 72 15.01 -41.34 21.81
CA ILE A 72 15.93 -41.15 22.94
C ILE A 72 17.39 -41.13 22.48
N ASP A 73 17.76 -41.88 21.44
CA ASP A 73 19.11 -41.82 20.88
C ASP A 73 19.41 -40.43 20.28
N LYS A 74 18.40 -39.81 19.67
CA LYS A 74 18.50 -38.45 19.09
C LYS A 74 18.27 -37.32 20.10
N ASN A 75 17.54 -37.56 21.18
CA ASN A 75 17.12 -36.55 22.14
C ASN A 75 17.41 -37.02 23.58
N THR A 76 17.93 -36.13 24.43
CA THR A 76 18.32 -36.47 25.80
C THR A 76 17.18 -37.01 26.68
N GLU A 77 15.92 -36.67 26.38
CA GLU A 77 14.75 -37.05 27.17
C GLU A 77 13.57 -37.49 26.29
N PHE A 78 12.75 -38.42 26.79
CA PHE A 78 11.54 -38.88 26.12
C PHE A 78 10.36 -37.95 26.42
N LEU A 79 10.35 -36.80 25.74
CA LEU A 79 9.27 -35.81 25.82
C LEU A 79 8.82 -35.44 24.40
N PHE A 80 7.51 -35.50 24.15
CA PHE A 80 6.93 -35.12 22.87
C PHE A 80 5.58 -34.43 23.06
N TYR A 81 5.27 -33.52 22.15
CA TYR A 81 3.94 -32.93 22.03
C TYR A 81 3.11 -33.80 21.08
N GLY A 82 1.92 -34.19 21.53
CA GLY A 82 0.96 -34.94 20.73
C GLY A 82 -0.15 -34.03 20.21
N ILE A 83 -0.49 -34.17 18.94
CA ILE A 83 -1.69 -33.58 18.34
C ILE A 83 -2.47 -34.70 17.65
N SER A 84 -3.81 -34.61 17.66
CA SER A 84 -4.63 -35.57 16.94
C SER A 84 -4.46 -35.38 15.42
N VAL A 85 -4.73 -36.43 14.63
CA VAL A 85 -4.70 -36.34 13.16
C VAL A 85 -5.66 -35.25 12.66
N ARG A 86 -6.84 -35.16 13.27
CA ARG A 86 -7.84 -34.14 12.92
C ARG A 86 -7.34 -32.72 13.23
N ASP A 87 -6.67 -32.53 14.36
CA ASP A 87 -6.12 -31.22 14.72
C ASP A 87 -4.92 -30.84 13.83
N TYR A 88 -4.13 -31.82 13.38
CA TYR A 88 -3.10 -31.60 12.38
C TYR A 88 -3.69 -31.14 11.03
N GLU A 89 -4.79 -31.74 10.58
CA GLU A 89 -5.52 -31.28 9.40
C GLU A 89 -6.01 -29.84 9.57
N ASN A 90 -6.60 -29.52 10.73
CA ASN A 90 -7.03 -28.16 11.04
C ASN A 90 -5.87 -27.16 11.04
N LEU A 91 -4.70 -27.55 11.57
CA LEU A 91 -3.49 -26.72 11.54
C LEU A 91 -3.04 -26.45 10.10
N ALA A 92 -3.06 -27.47 9.24
CA ALA A 92 -2.71 -27.32 7.83
C ALA A 92 -3.68 -26.38 7.09
N LEU A 93 -4.98 -26.50 7.35
CA LEU A 93 -5.99 -25.59 6.81
C LEU A 93 -5.78 -24.14 7.29
N ASN A 94 -5.48 -23.95 8.58
CA ASN A 94 -5.17 -22.64 9.14
C ASN A 94 -3.91 -22.03 8.51
N MET A 95 -2.88 -22.85 8.28
CA MET A 95 -1.66 -22.39 7.61
C MET A 95 -1.92 -21.97 6.16
N ALA A 96 -2.76 -22.72 5.43
CA ALA A 96 -3.17 -22.36 4.08
C ALA A 96 -3.95 -21.03 4.06
N GLU A 97 -4.81 -20.80 5.06
CA GLU A 97 -5.55 -19.55 5.21
C GLU A 97 -4.64 -18.35 5.53
N ILE A 98 -3.64 -18.54 6.41
CA ILE A 98 -2.61 -17.53 6.69
C ILE A 98 -1.82 -17.20 5.42
N LYS A 99 -1.38 -18.22 4.66
CA LYS A 99 -0.67 -18.02 3.38
C LYS A 99 -1.51 -17.19 2.42
N ARG A 100 -2.78 -17.55 2.24
CA ARG A 100 -3.75 -16.82 1.39
C ARG A 100 -3.88 -15.36 1.83
N TYR A 101 -4.01 -15.12 3.14
CA TYR A 101 -4.14 -13.78 3.70
C TYR A 101 -2.88 -12.91 3.48
N ILE A 102 -1.68 -13.49 3.64
CA ILE A 102 -0.41 -12.78 3.39
C ILE A 102 -0.25 -12.46 1.90
N GLU A 103 -0.56 -13.40 1.01
CA GLU A 103 -0.48 -13.20 -0.44
C GLU A 103 -1.39 -12.07 -0.90
N GLN A 104 -2.63 -12.02 -0.42
CA GLN A 104 -3.56 -10.95 -0.74
C GLN A 104 -3.07 -9.58 -0.27
N GLN A 105 -2.55 -9.50 0.96
CA GLN A 105 -1.98 -8.24 1.46
C GLN A 105 -0.75 -7.82 0.64
N LYS A 106 0.09 -8.76 0.22
CA LYS A 106 1.26 -8.47 -0.62
C LYS A 106 0.84 -7.86 -1.96
N GLU A 107 -0.18 -8.40 -2.62
CA GLU A 107 -0.66 -7.84 -3.89
C GLU A 107 -1.24 -6.41 -3.71
N ILE A 108 -1.90 -6.13 -2.58
CA ILE A 108 -2.35 -4.78 -2.24
C ILE A 108 -1.16 -3.83 -2.08
N ILE A 109 -0.12 -4.25 -1.36
CA ILE A 109 1.11 -3.46 -1.17
C ILE A 109 1.75 -3.14 -2.53
N ILE A 110 1.96 -4.16 -3.36
CA ILE A 110 2.54 -4.00 -4.71
C ILE A 110 1.73 -3.00 -5.53
N TYR A 111 0.39 -3.13 -5.54
CA TYR A 111 -0.47 -2.21 -6.26
C TYR A 111 -0.27 -0.73 -5.86
N TYR A 112 -0.14 -0.45 -4.57
CA TYR A 112 0.08 0.92 -4.09
C TYR A 112 1.51 1.40 -4.33
N GLU A 113 2.52 0.54 -4.17
CA GLU A 113 3.91 0.87 -4.50
C GLU A 113 4.05 1.23 -5.98
N ASP A 114 3.41 0.46 -6.86
CA ASP A 114 3.34 0.71 -8.29
C ASP A 114 2.62 2.02 -8.61
N ALA A 115 1.48 2.28 -7.97
CA ALA A 115 0.73 3.52 -8.15
C ALA A 115 1.54 4.75 -7.70
N ILE A 116 2.23 4.67 -6.57
CA ILE A 116 3.11 5.75 -6.06
C ILE A 116 4.30 5.95 -7.01
N THR A 117 4.93 4.86 -7.46
CA THR A 117 6.06 4.91 -8.39
C THR A 117 5.65 5.54 -9.72
N PHE A 118 4.46 5.21 -10.23
CA PHE A 118 3.88 5.82 -11.43
C PHE A 118 3.62 7.32 -11.22
N GLN A 119 3.04 7.73 -10.09
CA GLN A 119 2.81 9.15 -9.78
C GLN A 119 4.11 9.97 -9.72
N GLN A 120 5.20 9.37 -9.21
CA GLN A 120 6.50 10.01 -9.06
C GLN A 120 7.29 10.06 -10.38
N THR A 121 7.28 8.97 -11.16
CA THR A 121 8.17 8.80 -12.33
C THR A 121 7.48 8.91 -13.69
N GLY A 122 6.15 8.80 -13.74
CA GLY A 122 5.36 8.75 -14.98
C GLY A 122 5.55 7.45 -15.80
N LYS A 123 6.35 6.49 -15.32
CA LYS A 123 6.59 5.21 -15.99
C LYS A 123 5.62 4.17 -15.46
N LYS A 124 4.89 3.50 -16.36
CA LYS A 124 4.03 2.37 -15.96
C LYS A 124 4.91 1.23 -15.42
N PRO A 125 4.48 0.52 -14.36
CA PRO A 125 5.19 -0.64 -13.85
C PRO A 125 5.31 -1.70 -14.96
N LYS A 126 6.48 -2.35 -15.02
CA LYS A 126 6.76 -3.42 -15.98
C LYS A 126 6.02 -4.65 -15.47
N GLN A 127 5.05 -5.17 -16.24
CA GLN A 127 4.43 -6.45 -15.92
C GLN A 127 5.51 -7.53 -16.05
N GLU A 128 6.01 -8.00 -14.90
CA GLU A 128 6.78 -9.24 -14.87
C GLU A 128 5.77 -10.37 -15.09
N ASP A 129 5.84 -11.00 -16.27
CA ASP A 129 5.13 -12.23 -16.55
C ASP A 129 5.54 -13.24 -15.47
N LYS A 130 4.69 -13.45 -14.47
CA LYS A 130 4.86 -14.50 -13.47
C LYS A 130 4.75 -15.83 -14.23
N GLU A 131 5.88 -16.32 -14.74
CA GLU A 131 6.01 -17.67 -15.26
C GLU A 131 5.65 -18.61 -14.11
N VAL A 132 4.41 -19.08 -14.11
CA VAL A 132 3.89 -20.06 -13.16
C VAL A 132 4.71 -21.32 -13.37
N LYS A 133 5.78 -21.49 -12.59
CA LYS A 133 6.44 -22.78 -12.46
C LYS A 133 5.51 -23.67 -11.67
N ASP A 134 4.62 -24.33 -12.40
CA ASP A 134 3.92 -25.54 -12.01
C ASP A 134 4.98 -26.60 -11.66
N ASN A 135 5.48 -26.56 -10.42
CA ASN A 135 6.22 -27.67 -9.85
C ASN A 135 5.20 -28.75 -9.55
N GLY A 136 5.02 -29.61 -10.55
CA GLY A 136 3.95 -30.57 -10.64
C GLY A 136 3.89 -31.59 -9.51
N LYS A 137 2.68 -32.11 -9.36
CA LYS A 137 2.30 -33.40 -8.76
C LYS A 137 2.88 -33.70 -7.38
N VAL A 138 2.07 -33.40 -6.37
CA VAL A 138 1.91 -34.31 -5.24
C VAL A 138 1.32 -35.61 -5.82
N GLN A 139 2.17 -36.63 -6.02
CA GLN A 139 1.70 -37.98 -6.27
C GLN A 139 1.09 -38.50 -4.96
N GLN A 140 -0.12 -39.04 -5.09
CA GLN A 140 -0.78 -39.83 -4.05
C GLN A 140 0.00 -41.13 -3.80
#